data_AF-A0A7S2CFE1-F1
#
_entry.id   AF-A0A7S2CFE1-F1
#
_cell.length_a   1.000
_cell.length_b   1.000
_cell.length_c   1.000
_cell.angle_alpha   90.00
_cell.angle_beta   90.00
_cell.angle_gamma   90.00
#
_symmetry.space_group_name_H-M   'P 1'
#
loop_
_entity.id
_entity.type
_entity.pdbx_description
1 polymer ?
#
loop_
_entity_poly.entity_id
_entity_poly.type
_entity_poly.pdbx_seq_one_letter_code
_entity_poly.pdbx_strand_id
1 'polypeptide(L)'
;VVTASEPTNKYMVILPSRVHKGRALTELLDREKNLGTEGFDLILTCSSDEDMFNIVNATTSRKGHPSIAHGCHVFTCSVGRKPSRAQYFVEDEDSVLTTLQALAAVSEKIVRPTTQSMLGSLSISTHNLSTDLQGSLRRHSASVG
;
A
#
# COMPACT_ATOMS: atom_id res chain seq x y z
N VAL A 1 0.59 -4.18 30.34
CA VAL A 1 1.91 -3.72 29.83
C VAL A 1 1.63 -2.68 28.76
N VAL A 2 2.32 -1.55 28.82
CA VAL A 2 2.04 -0.37 28.01
C VAL A 2 3.25 -0.11 27.12
N THR A 3 3.03 0.20 25.86
CA THR A 3 4.11 0.54 24.93
C THR A 3 4.02 2.04 24.65
N ALA A 4 5.11 2.76 24.90
CA ALA A 4 5.24 4.15 24.44
C ALA A 4 5.46 4.10 22.92
N SER A 5 4.69 4.87 22.15
CA SER A 5 5.04 5.08 20.74
C SER A 5 6.34 5.85 20.63
N GLU A 6 7.00 5.81 19.47
CA GLU A 6 8.13 6.69 19.21
C GLU A 6 7.75 8.15 19.51
N PRO A 7 8.64 8.90 20.19
CA PRO A 7 8.37 10.28 20.55
C PRO A 7 8.25 11.13 19.29
N THR A 8 7.11 11.79 19.10
CA THR A 8 7.02 12.91 18.15
C THR A 8 7.49 14.18 18.87
N ASN A 9 7.99 15.17 18.13
CA ASN A 9 8.46 16.44 18.71
C ASN A 9 7.39 17.25 19.49
N LYS A 10 6.14 16.76 19.61
CA LYS A 10 5.01 17.50 20.19
C LYS A 10 4.17 16.72 21.19
N TYR A 11 4.13 15.38 21.15
CA TYR A 11 3.32 14.57 22.07
C TYR A 11 3.84 13.14 22.20
N MET A 12 3.51 12.51 23.34
CA MET A 12 3.74 11.10 23.62
C MET A 12 2.40 10.35 23.59
N VAL A 13 2.33 9.26 22.82
CA VAL A 13 1.13 8.40 22.77
C VAL A 13 1.41 7.13 23.56
N ILE A 14 0.44 6.76 24.41
CA ILE A 14 0.50 5.60 25.29
C ILE A 14 -0.60 4.63 24.86
N LEU A 15 -0.22 3.46 24.36
CA LEU A 15 -1.15 2.42 23.91
C LEU A 15 -0.94 1.11 24.68
N PRO A 16 -1.97 0.26 24.84
CA PRO A 16 -1.79 -1.09 25.34
C PRO A 16 -0.82 -1.86 24.45
N SER A 17 0.06 -2.66 25.08
CA SER A 17 0.99 -3.51 24.34
C SER A 17 0.22 -4.41 23.37
N ARG A 18 0.65 -4.46 22.10
CA ARG A 18 0.01 -5.19 20.98
C ARG A 18 -1.19 -4.49 20.33
N VAL A 19 -1.40 -3.19 20.55
CA VAL A 19 -2.35 -2.39 19.76
C VAL A 19 -1.56 -1.51 18.80
N HIS A 20 -1.48 -1.93 17.54
CA HIS A 20 -0.81 -1.21 16.47
C HIS A 20 -1.46 -1.58 15.12
N LYS A 21 -1.32 -0.71 14.12
CA LYS A 21 -2.00 -0.88 12.82
C LYS A 21 -1.52 -2.14 12.07
N GLY A 22 -0.25 -2.54 12.26
CA GLY A 22 0.27 -3.80 11.71
C GLY A 22 -0.52 -5.03 12.18
N ARG A 23 -1.00 -5.05 13.43
CA ARG A 23 -1.83 -6.14 13.94
C ARG A 23 -3.21 -6.18 13.27
N ALA A 24 -3.83 -5.02 13.04
CA ALA A 24 -5.10 -4.96 12.32
C ALA A 24 -4.97 -5.55 10.90
N LEU A 25 -3.83 -5.32 10.23
CA LEU A 25 -3.52 -5.95 8.96
C LEU A 25 -3.37 -7.48 9.09
N THR A 26 -2.65 -7.97 10.10
CA THR A 26 -2.53 -9.42 10.36
C THR A 26 -3.91 -10.05 10.59
N GLU A 27 -4.75 -9.44 11.42
CA GLU A 27 -6.10 -9.94 11.70
C GLU A 27 -6.99 -9.95 10.44
N LEU A 28 -6.84 -8.95 9.56
CA LEU A 28 -7.54 -8.91 8.27
C LEU A 28 -7.09 -10.05 7.34
N LEU A 29 -5.78 -10.25 7.22
CA LEU A 29 -5.21 -11.33 6.41
C LEU A 29 -5.66 -12.70 6.95
N ASP A 30 -5.57 -12.94 8.25
CA ASP A 30 -6.01 -14.20 8.86
C ASP A 30 -7.51 -14.44 8.66
N ARG A 31 -8.33 -13.38 8.73
CA ARG A 31 -9.76 -13.47 8.44
C ARG A 31 -10.02 -13.92 7.01
N GLU A 32 -9.39 -13.31 6.02
CA GLU A 32 -9.56 -13.69 4.61
C GLU A 32 -9.14 -15.15 4.36
N LYS A 33 -8.04 -15.59 4.98
CA LYS A 33 -7.61 -16.99 4.94
C LYS A 33 -8.70 -17.93 5.44
N ASN A 34 -9.34 -17.59 6.55
CA ASN A 34 -10.38 -18.41 7.17
C ASN A 34 -11.70 -18.41 6.36
N LEU A 35 -11.95 -17.35 5.59
CA LEU A 35 -13.08 -17.31 4.66
C LEU A 35 -12.82 -18.14 3.39
N GLY A 36 -11.57 -18.52 3.12
CA GLY A 36 -11.19 -19.31 1.95
C GLY A 36 -11.36 -18.52 0.64
N THR A 37 -11.21 -17.20 0.69
CA THR A 37 -11.28 -16.34 -0.50
C THR A 37 -10.02 -16.53 -1.37
N GLU A 38 -10.07 -16.06 -2.62
CA GLU A 38 -8.93 -16.05 -3.56
C GLU A 38 -7.75 -15.18 -3.09
N GLY A 39 -7.91 -14.46 -1.96
CA GLY A 39 -6.92 -13.54 -1.41
C GLY A 39 -6.95 -12.16 -2.07
N PHE A 40 -6.14 -11.25 -1.53
CA PHE A 40 -5.99 -9.90 -2.07
C PHE A 40 -5.09 -9.90 -3.30
N ASP A 41 -5.53 -9.21 -4.36
CA ASP A 41 -4.80 -9.00 -5.62
C ASP A 41 -4.01 -7.67 -5.66
N LEU A 42 -4.38 -6.72 -4.80
CA LEU A 42 -3.68 -5.45 -4.59
C LEU A 42 -3.60 -5.12 -3.09
N ILE A 43 -2.39 -4.80 -2.61
CA ILE A 43 -2.17 -4.24 -1.27
C ILE A 43 -1.40 -2.93 -1.42
N LEU A 44 -2.06 -1.81 -1.15
CA LEU A 44 -1.44 -0.48 -1.10
C LEU A 44 -1.48 0.05 0.32
N THR A 45 -0.32 0.42 0.86
CA THR A 45 -0.23 1.06 2.18
C THR A 45 0.39 2.44 2.03
N CYS A 46 -0.34 3.49 2.41
CA CYS A 46 0.16 4.87 2.47
C CYS A 46 0.09 5.32 3.92
N SER A 47 1.06 4.88 4.73
CA SER A 47 1.04 5.07 6.19
C SER A 47 2.34 5.70 6.70
N SER A 48 2.33 6.21 7.92
CA SER A 48 3.55 6.54 8.66
C SER A 48 4.02 5.41 9.58
N ASP A 49 3.23 4.33 9.69
CA ASP A 49 3.48 3.28 10.70
C ASP A 49 4.40 2.18 10.19
N GLU A 50 5.59 2.11 10.79
CA GLU A 50 6.61 1.09 10.52
C GLU A 50 6.12 -0.35 10.72
N ASP A 51 5.24 -0.57 11.70
CA ASP A 51 4.67 -1.89 11.95
C ASP A 51 3.83 -2.41 10.78
N MET A 52 3.15 -1.54 10.03
CA MET A 52 2.42 -1.99 8.83
C MET A 52 3.40 -2.47 7.76
N PHE A 53 4.46 -1.71 7.49
CA PHE A 53 5.46 -2.09 6.48
C PHE A 53 6.18 -3.38 6.85
N ASN A 54 6.49 -3.59 8.13
CA ASN A 54 7.07 -4.82 8.62
C ASN A 54 6.19 -6.04 8.36
N ILE A 55 4.89 -5.94 8.68
CA ILE A 55 3.95 -7.04 8.46
C ILE A 55 3.77 -7.29 6.97
N VAL A 56 3.61 -6.27 6.14
CA VAL A 56 3.51 -6.43 4.68
C VAL A 56 4.78 -7.09 4.12
N ASN A 57 5.97 -6.59 4.44
CA ASN A 57 7.22 -7.14 3.93
C ASN A 57 7.46 -8.58 4.43
N ALA A 58 7.07 -8.90 5.67
CA ALA A 58 7.18 -10.25 6.22
C ALA A 58 6.20 -11.23 5.52
N THR A 59 4.97 -10.79 5.28
CA THR A 59 3.91 -11.61 4.67
C THR A 59 4.12 -11.83 3.18
N THR A 60 4.81 -10.93 2.48
CA THR A 60 5.14 -11.08 1.05
C THR A 60 6.48 -11.79 0.80
N SER A 61 7.29 -12.01 1.84
CA SER A 61 8.57 -12.72 1.73
C SER A 61 8.41 -14.24 1.64
N ARG A 62 9.40 -14.93 1.03
CA ARG A 62 9.69 -16.39 0.83
C ARG A 62 8.62 -17.47 1.00
N LYS A 63 7.70 -17.40 1.96
CA LYS A 63 6.57 -18.34 2.11
C LYS A 63 5.22 -17.75 1.70
N GLY A 64 5.11 -16.42 1.57
CA GLY A 64 3.83 -15.76 1.29
C GLY A 64 2.82 -15.92 2.43
N HIS A 65 1.74 -15.14 2.40
CA HIS A 65 0.56 -15.37 3.23
C HIS A 65 -0.55 -15.98 2.35
N PRO A 66 -1.30 -16.99 2.81
CA PRO A 66 -2.34 -17.64 1.99
C PRO A 66 -3.41 -16.69 1.45
N SER A 67 -3.69 -15.59 2.16
CA SER A 67 -4.65 -14.55 1.76
C SER A 67 -4.07 -13.50 0.82
N ILE A 68 -2.84 -13.68 0.34
CA ILE A 68 -2.24 -12.83 -0.68
C ILE A 68 -2.22 -13.66 -1.96
N ALA A 69 -2.98 -13.21 -2.95
CA ALA A 69 -3.13 -13.95 -4.20
C ALA A 69 -1.78 -14.12 -4.91
N HIS A 70 -1.65 -15.18 -5.70
CA HIS A 70 -0.49 -15.36 -6.57
C HIS A 70 -0.40 -14.19 -7.56
N GLY A 71 0.73 -13.48 -7.57
CA GLY A 71 0.90 -12.30 -8.41
C GLY A 71 0.29 -11.01 -7.85
N CYS A 72 -0.14 -11.00 -6.59
CA CYS A 72 -0.61 -9.79 -5.90
C CYS A 72 0.39 -8.63 -6.05
N HIS A 73 -0.13 -7.46 -6.41
CA HIS A 73 0.66 -6.25 -6.47
C HIS A 73 0.72 -5.60 -5.09
N VAL A 74 1.93 -5.51 -4.52
CA VAL A 74 2.11 -4.97 -3.16
C VAL A 74 2.99 -3.74 -3.18
N PHE A 75 2.45 -2.64 -2.65
CA PHE A 75 3.11 -1.34 -2.59
C PHE A 75 3.10 -0.81 -1.16
N THR A 76 4.29 -0.70 -0.57
CA THR A 76 4.48 -0.02 0.72
C THR A 76 4.97 1.40 0.49
N CYS A 77 4.18 2.38 0.91
CA CYS A 77 4.41 3.79 0.65
C CYS A 77 4.38 4.58 1.96
N SER A 78 5.39 5.42 2.13
CA SER A 78 5.42 6.48 3.14
C SER A 78 4.88 7.79 2.59
N VAL A 79 4.28 8.63 3.44
CA VAL A 79 3.87 9.99 3.07
C VAL A 79 4.99 10.98 3.43
N GLY A 80 5.51 11.65 2.41
CA GLY A 80 6.71 12.47 2.48
C GLY A 80 8.01 11.67 2.44
N ARG A 81 9.12 12.37 2.21
CA ARG A 81 10.46 11.79 2.14
C ARG A 81 11.02 11.61 3.55
N LYS A 82 10.69 10.49 4.19
CA LYS A 82 11.16 10.14 5.54
C LYS A 82 11.90 8.80 5.52
N PRO A 83 12.92 8.61 6.39
CA PRO A 83 13.46 7.29 6.65
C PRO A 83 12.31 6.38 7.10
N SER A 84 12.06 5.30 6.35
CA SER A 84 11.00 4.34 6.65
C SER A 84 11.30 2.98 6.05
N ARG A 85 10.57 1.93 6.49
CA ARG A 85 10.67 0.58 5.91
C ARG A 85 9.74 0.37 4.70
N ALA A 86 9.07 1.42 4.25
CA ALA A 86 8.33 1.43 3.00
C ALA A 86 9.30 1.34 1.80
N GLN A 87 8.88 0.68 0.73
CA GLN A 87 9.65 0.61 -0.52
C GLN A 87 9.55 1.91 -1.33
N TYR A 88 8.42 2.61 -1.21
CA TYR A 88 8.11 3.82 -1.95
C TYR A 88 7.75 4.99 -1.01
N PHE A 89 7.66 6.17 -1.59
CA PHE A 89 7.06 7.33 -0.98
C PHE A 89 6.18 8.08 -1.98
N VAL A 90 5.19 8.79 -1.45
CA VAL A 90 4.45 9.86 -2.12
C VAL A 90 4.82 11.19 -1.50
N GLU A 91 4.70 12.29 -2.24
CA GLU A 91 5.24 13.58 -1.79
C GLU A 91 4.47 14.15 -0.59
N ASP A 92 3.14 14.06 -0.62
CA ASP A 92 2.22 14.63 0.36
C ASP A 92 0.87 13.88 0.37
N GLU A 93 -0.07 14.33 1.21
CA GLU A 93 -1.41 13.76 1.33
C GLU A 93 -2.24 13.93 0.04
N ASP A 94 -2.06 15.03 -0.70
CA ASP A 94 -2.76 15.26 -1.97
C ASP A 94 -2.30 14.27 -3.05
N SER A 95 -1.02 13.90 -3.02
CA SER A 95 -0.46 12.85 -3.86
C SER A 95 -1.08 11.49 -3.56
N VAL A 96 -1.37 11.17 -2.27
CA VAL A 96 -2.11 9.94 -1.91
C VAL A 96 -3.48 9.92 -2.57
N LEU A 97 -4.22 11.02 -2.46
CA LEU A 97 -5.55 11.14 -3.05
C LEU A 97 -5.49 10.98 -4.57
N THR A 98 -4.53 11.63 -5.21
CA THR A 98 -4.31 11.54 -6.67
C THR A 98 -4.01 10.10 -7.09
N THR A 99 -3.17 9.37 -6.36
CA THR A 99 -2.89 7.95 -6.62
C THR A 99 -4.15 7.09 -6.50
N LEU A 100 -4.96 7.29 -5.45
CA LEU A 100 -6.20 6.54 -5.26
C LEU A 100 -7.25 6.86 -6.34
N GLN A 101 -7.38 8.12 -6.75
CA GLN A 101 -8.26 8.54 -7.83
C GLN A 101 -7.84 7.93 -9.17
N ALA A 102 -6.54 7.90 -9.47
CA ALA A 102 -6.01 7.25 -10.67
C ALA A 102 -6.34 5.75 -10.66
N LEU A 103 -6.18 5.06 -9.52
CA LEU A 103 -6.54 3.65 -9.38
C LEU A 103 -8.03 3.40 -9.62
N ALA A 104 -8.90 4.24 -9.04
CA ALA A 104 -10.33 4.14 -9.25
C ALA A 104 -10.71 4.33 -10.73
N ALA A 105 -10.15 5.36 -11.38
CA ALA A 105 -10.43 5.65 -12.78
C ALA A 105 -10.00 4.51 -13.73
N VAL A 106 -8.90 3.81 -13.42
CA VAL A 106 -8.48 2.64 -14.20
C VAL A 106 -9.38 1.43 -13.91
N SER A 107 -9.75 1.22 -12.65
CA SER A 107 -10.68 0.14 -12.27
C SER A 107 -12.02 0.25 -13.01
N GLU A 108 -12.60 1.44 -13.09
CA GLU A 108 -13.87 1.68 -13.81
C GLU A 108 -13.78 1.38 -15.32
N LYS A 109 -12.63 1.69 -15.94
CA LYS A 109 -12.39 1.41 -17.37
C LYS A 109 -12.24 -0.08 -17.67
N ILE A 110 -11.72 -0.86 -16.73
CA ILE A 110 -11.60 -2.31 -16.86
C ILE A 110 -12.98 -2.97 -16.75
N VAL A 111 -13.85 -2.46 -15.88
CA VAL A 111 -15.19 -3.01 -15.64
C VAL A 111 -16.19 -2.64 -16.75
N ARG A 112 -15.96 -1.54 -17.47
CA ARG A 112 -16.78 -1.12 -18.62
C ARG A 112 -16.00 -1.29 -19.93
N PRO A 113 -16.13 -2.42 -20.64
CA PRO A 113 -15.65 -2.50 -22.01
C PRO A 113 -16.65 -1.73 -22.88
N THR A 114 -16.57 -0.40 -22.89
CA THR A 114 -17.45 0.44 -23.71
C THR A 114 -16.65 1.10 -24.82
N THR A 115 -16.93 0.57 -26.02
CA THR A 115 -16.78 1.16 -27.36
C THR A 115 -16.29 2.61 -27.39
N GLN A 116 -15.17 2.79 -28.10
CA GLN A 116 -14.59 4.06 -28.55
C GLN A 116 -15.63 5.17 -28.78
N SER A 117 -15.40 6.33 -28.17
CA SER A 117 -15.26 7.63 -28.85
C SER A 117 -15.48 8.80 -27.88
N MET A 118 -14.52 9.74 -27.88
CA MET A 118 -14.63 11.15 -27.47
C MET A 118 -14.69 11.48 -25.96
N LEU A 119 -13.54 11.77 -25.36
CA LEU A 119 -13.14 13.14 -24.93
C LEU A 119 -11.84 13.10 -24.09
N GLY A 120 -10.83 13.84 -24.54
CA GLY A 120 -9.69 14.31 -23.73
C GLY A 120 -8.54 13.32 -23.58
N SER A 121 -7.40 13.63 -24.18
CA SER A 121 -6.17 12.84 -24.12
C SER A 121 -5.68 12.63 -22.67
N LEU A 122 -5.96 11.47 -22.09
CA LEU A 122 -5.00 10.80 -21.23
C LEU A 122 -4.74 9.42 -21.84
N SER A 123 -3.70 9.35 -22.66
CA SER A 123 -3.13 8.10 -23.16
C SER A 123 -2.41 7.41 -22.00
N ILE A 124 -3.18 6.78 -21.11
CA ILE A 124 -2.65 5.77 -20.22
C ILE A 124 -2.92 4.43 -20.89
N SER A 125 -1.86 3.89 -21.48
CA SER A 125 -1.90 2.66 -22.25
C SER A 125 -2.10 1.49 -21.30
N THR A 126 -3.21 0.78 -21.44
CA THR A 126 -3.74 -0.26 -20.54
C THR A 126 -2.89 -1.52 -20.41
N HIS A 127 -1.65 -1.54 -20.90
CA HIS A 127 -0.73 -2.66 -20.77
C HIS A 127 0.13 -2.62 -19.49
N ASN A 128 -0.12 -1.67 -18.57
CA ASN A 128 0.94 -1.32 -17.61
C ASN A 128 0.47 -0.61 -16.32
N LEU A 129 -0.56 -1.13 -15.66
CA LEU A 129 -1.02 -0.65 -14.34
C LEU A 129 0.14 -0.53 -13.32
N SER A 130 1.10 -1.46 -13.41
CA SER A 130 2.35 -1.44 -12.64
C SER A 130 3.22 -0.22 -12.95
N THR A 131 3.34 0.21 -14.22
CA THR A 131 4.21 1.36 -14.55
C THR A 131 3.55 2.70 -14.28
N ASP A 132 2.23 2.84 -14.39
CA ASP A 132 1.56 4.11 -14.04
C ASP A 132 1.63 4.36 -12.53
N LEU A 133 1.44 3.30 -11.73
CA LEU A 133 1.71 3.34 -10.30
C LEU A 133 3.17 3.65 -10.01
N GLN A 134 4.12 3.05 -10.73
CA GLN A 134 5.55 3.39 -10.57
C GLN A 134 5.89 4.83 -11.00
N GLY A 135 5.11 5.45 -11.89
CA GLY A 135 5.28 6.87 -12.25
C GLY A 135 4.88 7.81 -11.11
N SER A 136 3.85 7.43 -10.35
CA SER A 136 3.38 8.18 -9.17
C SER A 136 4.19 7.84 -7.91
N LEU A 137 4.61 6.57 -7.75
CA LEU A 137 5.34 6.06 -6.60
C LEU A 137 6.85 6.15 -6.81
N ARG A 138 7.52 6.95 -5.99
CA ARG A 138 8.97 7.08 -6.06
C ARG A 138 9.64 6.10 -5.10
N ARG A 139 10.64 5.37 -5.56
CA ARG A 139 11.45 4.51 -4.69
C ARG A 139 12.33 5.36 -3.79
N HIS A 140 12.50 4.93 -2.54
CA HIS A 140 13.62 5.43 -1.74
C HIS A 140 14.94 5.06 -2.42
N SER A 141 15.90 5.97 -2.46
CA SER A 141 17.26 5.65 -2.92
C SER A 141 17.82 4.56 -2.03
N ALA A 142 18.28 3.44 -2.59
CA ALA A 142 18.93 2.40 -1.82
C ALA A 142 20.11 3.03 -1.05
N SER A 143 20.02 3.11 0.28
CA SER A 143 21.23 3.31 1.07
C SER A 143 22.01 2.01 0.98
N VAL A 144 23.06 2.02 0.16
CA VAL A 144 24.11 1.01 0.23
C VAL A 144 24.67 1.09 1.65
N GLY A 145 24.48 0.03 2.43
CA GLY A 145 24.99 -0.17 3.78
C GLY A 145 25.08 -1.65 4.06
#